data_AF-A0A9Q9AKZ4-F1
#
_entry.id   AF-A0A9Q9AKZ4-F1
#
_cell.length_a   1.000
_cell.length_b   1.000
_cell.length_c   1.000
_cell.angle_alpha   90.00
_cell.angle_beta   90.00
_cell.angle_gamma   90.00
#
_symmetry.space_group_name_H-M   'P 1'
#
loop_
_entity.id
_entity.type
_entity.pdbx_description
1 polymer ?
#
loop_
_entity_poly.entity_id
_entity_poly.type
_entity_poly.pdbx_seq_one_letter_code
_entity_poly.pdbx_strand_id
1 'polypeptide(L)'
;MNPPKVQSQALLVLVAALIDQPRNTRTFEFIDGLLTVTSLFKSRSTTKDVKMRSLEFLYFYLMPESPIVPFSHASAPNSAVIQRGVDRSFTALAGHARTHSGDAMEIDEELQDMDVRSTEDKQMLLGQYLNNVEELVQDLQESGPFAVPVQ
;
A
#
# COMPACT_ATOMS: atom_id res chain seq x y z
N MET A 1 14.75 -23.89 6.49
CA MET A 1 14.44 -22.59 5.87
C MET A 1 13.12 -22.71 5.12
N ASN A 2 12.32 -21.65 5.08
CA ASN A 2 11.09 -21.63 4.28
C ASN A 2 11.43 -21.78 2.79
N PRO A 3 10.57 -22.42 1.97
CA PRO A 3 10.84 -22.60 0.55
C PRO A 3 11.05 -21.24 -0.16
N PRO A 4 12.04 -21.11 -1.08
CA PRO A 4 12.31 -19.86 -1.78
C PRO A 4 11.08 -19.25 -2.48
N LYS A 5 10.22 -20.10 -3.06
CA LYS A 5 8.96 -19.66 -3.69
C LYS A 5 8.02 -18.95 -2.72
N VAL A 6 7.94 -19.41 -1.47
CA VAL A 6 7.09 -18.78 -0.44
C VAL A 6 7.67 -17.42 -0.06
N GLN A 7 9.00 -17.30 0.04
CA GLN A 7 9.67 -16.03 0.33
C GLN A 7 9.46 -15.01 -0.80
N SER A 8 9.64 -15.42 -2.06
CA SER A 8 9.36 -14.59 -3.23
C SER A 8 7.91 -14.12 -3.27
N GLN A 9 6.96 -15.02 -3.02
CA GLN A 9 5.54 -14.66 -3.03
C GLN A 9 5.18 -13.73 -1.88
N ALA A 10 5.77 -13.92 -0.69
CA ALA A 10 5.56 -13.02 0.44
C ALA A 10 6.04 -11.59 0.14
N LEU A 11 7.19 -11.43 -0.53
CA LEU A 11 7.68 -10.11 -0.97
C LEU A 11 6.70 -9.45 -1.96
N LEU A 12 6.13 -10.21 -2.89
CA LEU A 12 5.12 -9.69 -3.82
C LEU A 12 3.83 -9.29 -3.11
N VAL A 13 3.38 -10.06 -2.11
CA VAL A 13 2.24 -9.70 -1.28
C VAL A 13 2.51 -8.41 -0.50
N LEU A 14 3.73 -8.21 -0.01
CA LEU A 14 4.12 -6.95 0.61
C LEU A 14 4.03 -5.78 -0.39
N VAL A 15 4.55 -5.91 -1.61
CA VAL A 15 4.39 -4.87 -2.64
C VAL A 15 2.90 -4.54 -2.85
N ALA A 16 2.06 -5.57 -3.02
CA ALA A 16 0.63 -5.38 -3.23
C ALA A 16 -0.09 -4.71 -2.04
N ALA A 17 0.39 -4.93 -0.81
CA ALA A 17 -0.18 -4.31 0.38
C ALA A 17 0.30 -2.87 0.60
N LEU A 18 1.44 -2.49 0.03
CA LEU A 18 2.10 -1.20 0.25
C LEU A 18 1.91 -0.21 -0.91
N ILE A 19 1.65 -0.70 -2.12
CA ILE A 19 1.48 0.15 -3.31
C ILE A 19 0.30 1.11 -3.12
N ASP A 20 0.52 2.39 -3.42
CA ASP A 20 -0.45 3.48 -3.25
C ASP A 20 -1.04 3.59 -1.83
N GLN A 21 -0.36 3.07 -0.81
CA GLN A 21 -0.81 3.08 0.58
C GLN A 21 0.34 3.54 1.53
N PRO A 22 0.69 4.84 1.58
CA PRO A 22 1.77 5.37 2.40
C PRO A 22 1.63 4.99 3.88
N ARG A 23 0.41 4.97 4.43
CA ARG A 23 0.13 4.55 5.80
C ARG A 23 0.54 3.10 6.10
N ASN A 24 0.31 2.19 5.14
CA ASN A 24 0.77 0.80 5.28
C ASN A 24 2.30 0.75 5.27
N THR A 25 2.94 1.59 4.44
CA THR A 25 4.41 1.73 4.40
C THR A 25 4.96 2.26 5.73
N ARG A 26 4.32 3.27 6.35
CA ARG A 26 4.71 3.74 7.70
C ARG A 26 4.60 2.63 8.74
N THR A 27 3.52 1.85 8.70
CA THR A 27 3.33 0.71 9.60
C THR A 27 4.41 -0.36 9.38
N PHE A 28 4.72 -0.67 8.12
CA PHE A 28 5.78 -1.61 7.75
C PHE A 28 7.15 -1.17 8.23
N GLU A 29 7.49 0.12 8.12
CA GLU A 29 8.73 0.69 8.66
C GLU A 29 8.79 0.54 10.19
N PHE A 30 7.70 0.86 10.88
CA PHE A 30 7.61 0.82 12.33
C PHE A 30 7.78 -0.59 12.92
N ILE A 31 7.38 -1.64 12.19
CA ILE A 31 7.50 -3.04 12.63
C ILE A 31 8.79 -3.72 12.16
N ASP A 32 9.85 -2.96 11.89
CA ASP A 32 11.15 -3.46 11.42
C ASP A 32 11.08 -4.22 10.07
N GLY A 33 10.13 -3.85 9.21
CA GLY A 33 9.96 -4.46 7.90
C GLY A 33 11.21 -4.30 7.01
N LEU A 34 11.82 -3.12 7.02
CA LEU A 34 13.06 -2.85 6.27
C LEU A 34 14.24 -3.69 6.77
N LEU A 35 14.41 -3.82 8.09
CA LEU A 35 15.43 -4.69 8.67
C LEU A 35 15.23 -6.15 8.24
N THR A 36 13.97 -6.61 8.23
CA THR A 36 13.62 -7.98 7.85
C THR A 36 13.96 -8.26 6.38
N VAL A 37 13.55 -7.39 5.46
CA VAL A 37 13.80 -7.56 4.02
C VAL A 37 15.30 -7.42 3.70
N THR A 38 15.99 -6.43 4.26
CA THR A 38 17.43 -6.27 4.06
C THR A 38 18.24 -7.42 4.65
N SER A 39 17.81 -8.00 5.77
CA SER A 39 18.44 -9.20 6.33
C SER A 39 18.26 -10.42 5.43
N LEU A 40 17.06 -10.60 4.84
CA LEU A 40 16.80 -11.63 3.84
C LEU A 40 17.69 -11.44 2.61
N PHE A 41 17.84 -10.21 2.11
CA PHE A 41 18.68 -9.87 0.97
C PHE A 41 20.18 -10.14 1.22
N LYS A 42 20.69 -9.70 2.39
CA LYS A 42 22.10 -9.85 2.78
C LYS A 42 22.50 -11.30 3.08
N SER A 43 21.54 -12.13 3.50
CA SER A 43 21.85 -13.52 3.86
C SER A 43 22.51 -14.28 2.71
N ARG A 44 23.60 -14.98 3.02
CA ARG A 44 24.34 -15.81 2.07
C ARG A 44 23.58 -17.07 1.66
N SER A 45 22.62 -17.52 2.47
CA SER A 45 21.80 -18.70 2.19
C SER A 45 20.58 -18.40 1.32
N THR A 46 20.29 -17.13 1.04
CA THR A 46 19.18 -16.71 0.19
C THR A 46 19.50 -16.99 -1.27
N THR A 47 18.57 -17.64 -1.99
CA THR A 47 18.73 -17.98 -3.41
C THR A 47 18.74 -16.73 -4.28
N LYS A 48 19.33 -16.82 -5.47
CA LYS A 48 19.37 -15.71 -6.44
C LYS A 48 17.97 -15.15 -6.73
N ASP A 49 16.98 -16.01 -6.95
CA ASP A 49 15.61 -15.60 -7.26
C ASP A 49 14.98 -14.76 -6.14
N VAL A 50 15.18 -15.16 -4.88
CA VAL A 50 14.67 -14.41 -3.73
C VAL A 50 15.43 -13.09 -3.58
N LYS A 51 16.75 -13.07 -3.82
CA LYS A 51 17.52 -11.82 -3.83
C LYS A 51 17.03 -10.84 -4.88
N MET A 52 16.70 -11.32 -6.09
CA MET A 52 16.11 -10.49 -7.13
C MET A 52 14.76 -9.90 -6.68
N ARG A 53 13.88 -10.71 -6.09
CA ARG A 53 12.60 -10.20 -5.56
C ARG A 53 12.78 -9.21 -4.41
N SER A 54 13.76 -9.43 -3.55
CA SER A 54 14.10 -8.47 -2.50
C SER A 54 14.63 -7.17 -3.08
N LEU A 55 15.47 -7.23 -4.13
CA LEU A 55 15.98 -6.04 -4.81
C LEU A 55 14.85 -5.25 -5.48
N GLU A 56 13.96 -5.92 -6.20
CA GLU A 56 12.76 -5.29 -6.78
C GLU A 56 11.89 -4.62 -5.71
N PHE A 57 11.72 -5.26 -4.56
CA PHE A 57 11.01 -4.65 -3.42
C PHE A 57 11.73 -3.39 -2.91
N LEU A 58 13.07 -3.41 -2.80
CA LEU A 58 13.85 -2.25 -2.36
C LEU A 58 13.76 -1.09 -3.37
N TYR A 59 13.77 -1.39 -4.67
CA TYR A 59 13.51 -0.38 -5.70
C TYR A 59 12.10 0.19 -5.58
N PHE A 60 11.08 -0.66 -5.44
CA PHE A 60 9.71 -0.22 -5.18
C PHE A 60 9.62 0.69 -3.95
N TYR A 61 10.27 0.33 -2.84
CA TYR A 61 10.26 1.14 -1.62
C TYR A 61 10.88 2.52 -1.84
N LEU A 62 11.96 2.61 -2.64
CA LEU A 62 12.65 3.87 -2.94
C LEU A 62 11.97 4.71 -4.02
N MET A 63 10.98 4.19 -4.75
CA MET A 63 10.22 5.00 -5.72
C MET A 63 9.46 6.12 -5.00
N PRO A 64 9.30 7.31 -5.61
CA PRO A 64 8.49 8.39 -5.05
C PRO A 64 7.07 7.93 -4.72
N GLU A 65 6.57 8.34 -3.56
CA GLU A 65 5.17 8.13 -3.19
C GLU A 65 4.30 9.21 -3.85
N SER A 66 3.19 8.79 -4.47
CA SER A 66 2.19 9.76 -4.95
C SER A 66 1.28 10.15 -3.78
N PRO A 67 0.99 11.44 -3.59
CA PRO A 67 -0.05 11.83 -2.65
C PRO A 67 -1.37 11.18 -3.07
N ILE A 68 -2.07 10.57 -2.12
CA ILE A 68 -3.39 9.99 -2.37
C ILE A 68 -4.33 11.15 -2.64
N VAL A 69 -4.58 11.45 -3.92
CA VAL A 69 -5.71 12.29 -4.29
C VAL A 69 -6.97 11.45 -4.05
N PRO A 70 -7.92 11.89 -3.22
CA PRO A 70 -9.12 11.12 -2.99
C PRO A 70 -9.88 10.99 -4.31
N PHE A 71 -9.87 9.81 -4.90
CA PHE A 71 -10.99 9.41 -5.74
C PHE A 71 -12.18 9.41 -4.79
N SER A 72 -13.05 10.40 -4.95
CA SER A 72 -14.34 10.42 -4.28
C SER A 72 -14.97 9.06 -4.52
N HIS A 73 -14.98 8.20 -3.50
CA HIS A 73 -15.77 6.99 -3.52
C HIS A 73 -17.20 7.48 -3.58
N ALA A 74 -17.73 7.61 -4.79
CA ALA A 74 -19.12 7.87 -5.03
C ALA A 74 -19.86 6.76 -4.31
N SER A 75 -20.38 7.08 -3.13
CA SER A 75 -21.27 6.21 -2.39
C SER A 75 -22.33 5.77 -3.39
N ALA A 76 -22.40 4.46 -3.65
CA ALA A 76 -23.34 3.92 -4.62
C ALA A 76 -24.73 4.53 -4.29
N PRO A 77 -25.44 5.12 -5.26
CA PRO A 77 -26.78 5.61 -4.99
C PRO A 77 -27.61 4.39 -4.60
N ASN A 78 -28.06 4.34 -3.35
CA ASN A 78 -28.92 3.29 -2.84
C ASN A 78 -30.17 3.24 -3.74
N SER A 79 -30.17 2.38 -4.76
CA SER A 79 -31.35 2.11 -5.58
C SER A 79 -32.29 1.25 -4.76
N ALA A 80 -33.10 1.89 -3.93
CA ALA A 80 -34.31 1.28 -3.40
C ALA A 80 -35.29 1.10 -4.58
N VAL A 81 -35.16 -0.03 -5.29
CA VAL A 81 -36.22 -0.54 -6.17
C VAL A 81 -37.34 -1.04 -5.26
N ILE A 82 -38.27 -0.15 -4.87
CA ILE A 82 -39.60 -0.55 -4.40
C ILE A 82 -40.53 -0.48 -5.59
N GLN A 83 -40.60 -1.59 -6.31
CA GLN A 83 -41.64 -1.89 -7.27
C GLN A 83 -42.87 -2.33 -6.50
N ARG A 84 -43.92 -1.51 -6.44
CA ARG A 84 -45.25 -2.04 -6.17
C ARG A 84 -46.35 -1.10 -6.67
N GLY A 85 -47.08 -1.59 -7.67
CA GLY A 85 -48.30 -0.97 -8.15
C GLY A 85 -49.45 -1.05 -7.15
N VAL A 86 -50.40 -0.14 -7.35
CA VAL A 86 -51.86 -0.30 -7.25
C VAL A 86 -52.39 -0.94 -5.95
N ASP A 87 -52.93 -0.06 -5.11
CA ASP A 87 -54.06 -0.23 -4.20
C ASP A 87 -53.94 -1.26 -3.07
N ARG A 88 -53.82 -0.76 -1.82
CA ARG A 88 -54.72 -1.04 -0.69
C ARG A 88 -54.19 -0.42 0.61
N SER A 89 -55.08 0.31 1.26
CA SER A 89 -54.97 0.80 2.63
C SER A 89 -54.71 -0.34 3.62
N PHE A 90 -53.63 -0.26 4.41
CA PHE A 90 -53.63 -0.69 5.81
C PHE A 90 -52.39 -0.12 6.53
N THR A 91 -52.63 0.60 7.61
CA THR A 91 -51.64 1.05 8.59
C THR A 91 -50.89 -0.14 9.19
N ALA A 92 -49.59 -0.24 8.91
CA ALA A 92 -48.68 -1.15 9.61
C ALA A 92 -47.49 -0.34 10.14
N LEU A 93 -47.50 -0.14 11.46
CA LEU A 93 -46.40 0.38 12.26
C LEU A 93 -45.21 -0.61 12.21
N ALA A 94 -44.40 -0.50 11.16
CA ALA A 94 -43.10 -1.16 11.07
C ALA A 94 -42.07 -0.37 11.91
N GLY A 95 -42.20 -0.47 13.23
CA GLY A 95 -41.11 -0.14 14.12
C GLY A 95 -40.04 -1.23 14.04
N HIS A 96 -38.77 -0.81 14.05
CA HIS A 96 -37.55 -1.63 14.27
C HIS A 96 -36.78 -2.12 13.04
N ALA A 97 -36.25 -1.20 12.25
CA ALA A 97 -34.98 -1.43 11.56
C ALA A 97 -33.99 -0.33 11.96
N ARG A 98 -33.42 -0.42 13.16
CA ARG A 98 -32.20 0.30 13.53
C ARG A 98 -31.04 -0.41 12.85
N THR A 99 -30.79 -0.09 11.59
CA THR A 99 -29.50 -0.40 10.99
C THR A 99 -28.48 0.51 11.65
N HIS A 100 -27.67 -0.05 12.54
CA HIS A 100 -26.42 0.56 12.98
C HIS A 100 -25.49 0.56 11.75
N SER A 101 -25.76 1.48 10.81
CA SER A 101 -24.87 1.77 9.70
C SER A 101 -23.53 2.12 10.30
N GLY A 102 -22.51 1.42 9.83
CA GLY A 102 -21.15 1.51 10.32
C GLY A 102 -20.74 2.96 10.52
N ASP A 103 -20.21 3.18 11.71
CA ASP A 103 -19.19 4.19 11.98
C ASP A 103 -18.02 3.89 11.03
N ALA A 104 -18.20 4.23 9.76
CA ALA A 104 -17.14 4.29 8.79
C ALA A 104 -16.30 5.46 9.27
N MET A 105 -15.24 5.12 10.00
CA MET A 105 -14.22 6.05 10.47
C MET A 105 -13.90 6.99 9.30
N GLU A 106 -14.41 8.21 9.37
CA GLU A 106 -14.14 9.28 8.42
C GLU A 106 -12.65 9.57 8.64
N ILE A 107 -11.79 8.92 7.85
CA ILE A 107 -10.36 9.14 7.93
C ILE A 107 -10.16 10.55 7.40
N ASP A 108 -9.98 11.48 8.34
CA ASP A 108 -9.70 12.89 8.12
C ASP A 108 -8.70 13.06 6.97
N GLU A 109 -9.14 13.71 5.89
CA GLU A 109 -8.39 13.80 4.63
C GLU A 109 -7.05 14.51 4.82
N GLU A 110 -6.93 15.40 5.82
CA GLU A 110 -5.67 16.04 6.22
C GLU A 110 -4.64 15.05 6.76
N LEU A 111 -5.05 13.93 7.38
CA LEU A 111 -4.12 12.94 7.93
C LEU A 111 -3.46 12.08 6.84
N GLN A 112 -4.05 11.97 5.64
CA GLN A 112 -3.50 11.14 4.56
C GLN A 112 -2.28 11.79 3.87
N ASP A 113 -2.24 13.12 3.79
CA ASP A 113 -1.10 13.85 3.21
C ASP A 113 0.12 13.84 4.16
N MET A 114 -0.10 13.70 5.47
CA MET A 114 0.98 13.58 6.46
C MET A 114 1.77 12.26 6.38
N ASP A 115 1.21 11.23 5.76
CA ASP A 115 1.83 9.90 5.69
C ASP A 115 2.78 9.72 4.48
N VAL A 116 2.80 10.68 3.55
CA VAL A 116 3.70 10.68 2.40
C VAL A 116 5.11 11.04 2.85
N ARG A 117 6.10 10.22 2.47
CA ARG A 117 7.51 10.48 2.80
C ARG A 117 8.34 10.72 1.55
N SER A 118 9.28 11.66 1.66
CA SER A 118 10.25 11.94 0.62
C SER A 118 11.14 10.73 0.33
N THR A 119 11.67 10.66 -0.90
CA THR A 119 12.59 9.59 -1.29
C THR A 119 13.88 9.67 -0.46
N GLU A 120 14.35 10.87 -0.15
CA GLU A 120 15.54 11.13 0.68
C GLU A 120 15.38 10.58 2.09
N ASP A 121 14.23 10.79 2.73
CA ASP A 121 13.97 10.24 4.07
C ASP A 121 13.90 8.70 4.05
N LYS A 122 13.34 8.13 2.98
CA LYS A 122 13.33 6.67 2.78
C LYS A 122 14.72 6.11 2.56
N GLN A 123 15.59 6.82 1.85
CA GLN A 123 17.00 6.46 1.70
C GLN A 123 17.71 6.48 3.05
N MET A 124 17.49 7.51 3.88
CA MET A 124 18.07 7.57 5.24
C MET A 124 17.63 6.39 6.10
N LEU A 125 16.34 6.03 6.07
CA LEU A 125 15.84 4.85 6.79
C LEU A 125 16.48 3.56 6.30
N LEU A 126 16.53 3.35 4.98
CA LEU A 126 17.12 2.16 4.40
C LEU A 126 18.64 2.09 4.68
N GLY A 127 19.30 3.24 4.73
CA GLY A 127 20.72 3.41 5.02
C GLY A 127 21.13 2.89 6.40
N GLN A 128 20.19 2.80 7.35
CA GLN A 128 20.45 2.18 8.66
C GLN A 128 20.73 0.68 8.56
N TYR A 129 20.27 0.03 7.49
CA TYR A 129 20.34 -1.42 7.31
C TYR A 129 21.20 -1.85 6.12
N LEU A 130 21.52 -0.95 5.20
CA LEU A 130 22.25 -1.23 3.97
C LEU A 130 23.22 -0.07 3.68
N ASN A 131 24.51 -0.37 3.46
CA ASN A 131 25.54 0.67 3.32
C ASN A 131 25.63 1.28 1.91
N ASN A 132 25.15 0.58 0.88
CA ASN A 132 25.26 0.96 -0.53
C ASN A 132 23.93 1.49 -1.10
N VAL A 133 23.13 2.19 -0.30
CA VAL A 133 21.82 2.69 -0.76
C VAL A 133 21.98 3.66 -1.95
N GLU A 134 23.07 4.41 -1.99
CA GLU A 134 23.38 5.32 -3.10
C GLU A 134 23.47 4.60 -4.45
N GLU A 135 24.10 3.41 -4.49
CA GLU A 135 24.20 2.60 -5.71
C GLU A 135 22.80 2.14 -6.16
N LEU A 136 21.91 1.77 -5.23
CA LEU A 136 20.53 1.42 -5.56
C LEU A 136 19.74 2.62 -6.11
N VAL A 137 19.95 3.81 -5.54
CA VAL A 137 19.26 5.03 -5.99
C VAL A 137 19.76 5.44 -7.38
N GLN A 138 21.07 5.40 -7.59
CA GLN A 138 21.69 5.66 -8.88
C GLN A 138 21.19 4.66 -9.93
N ASP A 139 21.22 3.35 -9.62
CA ASP A 139 20.69 2.32 -10.51
C ASP A 139 19.21 2.58 -10.82
N LEU A 140 18.38 2.98 -9.84
CA LEU A 140 16.97 3.31 -10.07
C LEU A 140 16.78 4.53 -10.98
N GLN A 141 17.63 5.55 -10.85
CA GLN A 141 17.62 6.74 -11.72
C GLN A 141 18.09 6.41 -13.14
N GLU A 142 19.08 5.54 -13.30
CA GLU A 142 19.63 5.11 -14.59
C GLU A 142 18.74 4.08 -15.30
N SER A 143 18.06 3.20 -14.54
CA SER A 143 17.26 2.08 -15.06
C SER A 143 15.75 2.32 -15.05
N GLY A 144 15.29 3.51 -14.66
CA GLY A 144 13.88 3.83 -14.43
C GLY A 144 12.96 3.39 -15.60
N PRO A 145 12.02 2.45 -15.38
CA PRO A 145 11.04 2.03 -16.40
C PRO A 145 10.00 3.12 -16.72
N PHE A 146 10.05 4.27 -16.04
CA PHE A 146 9.16 5.42 -16.20
C PHE A 146 9.91 6.76 -16.19
N ALA A 147 11.12 6.84 -16.76
CA ALA A 147 11.66 8.14 -17.15
C ALA A 147 10.67 8.77 -18.13
N VAL A 148 9.81 9.68 -17.65
CA VAL A 148 8.97 10.48 -18.53
C VAL A 148 9.94 11.27 -19.40
N PRO A 149 9.95 11.10 -20.73
CA PRO A 149 10.83 11.88 -21.57
C PRO A 149 10.42 13.33 -21.38
N VAL A 150 11.33 14.13 -20.82
CA VAL A 150 11.16 15.57 -20.72
C VAL A 150 11.13 16.09 -22.17
N GLN A 151 9.95 16.51 -22.63
CA GLN A 151 9.78 17.27 -23.86
C GLN A 151 9.88 18.76 -23.58
#